data_AF-A0A7J4E4U5-F1
#
_entry.id   AF-A0A7J4E4U5-F1
#
_cell.length_a   1.000
_cell.length_b   1.000
_cell.length_c   1.000
_cell.angle_alpha   90.00
_cell.angle_beta   90.00
_cell.angle_gamma   90.00
#
_symmetry.space_group_name_H-M   'P 1'
#
loop_
_entity.id
_entity.type
_entity.pdbx_description
1 polymer ?
#
loop_
_entity_poly.entity_id
_entity_poly.type
_entity_poly.pdbx_seq_one_letter_code
_entity_poly.pdbx_strand_id
1 'polypeptide(L)'
;MSLKERIYRFMERIARRERLSAVDESLQLKRSISIVDELGSRPVNVSVVIPTFLRDPSELSGYRYEVLRNELVVLGQLLTRGLIDEIIIVDGSRARRAELDERLVGQIILSAYRSIPLFHDQVDLLNRFPALKDKAKLGFYDFVLKVVHQLDPQISMAMRKLGIFFNAPVGKGVGLWLGVGASSGDVMVFLDSDIRNLEGWQVAALIKPILRTFKDKKSKVEFVKAYYARLSVNLDSPERGFYKLGGRVTRLFMIPMLRVLAKRGILKGLEKLRYPLSGEFAGKRSFIESLSFPMDYGVETGMLVEIWRRGEVDKLVEVDLNLFQHFPRDEGSAIKMIK
;
A
#
# COMPACT_ATOMS: atom_id res chain seq x y z
N MET A 1 5.56 27.13 -30.30
CA MET A 1 5.60 25.75 -29.77
C MET A 1 6.52 24.90 -30.63
N SER A 2 7.62 24.45 -30.04
CA SER A 2 8.71 23.70 -30.70
C SER A 2 8.27 22.27 -31.10
N LEU A 3 8.98 21.65 -32.04
CA LEU A 3 8.74 20.25 -32.45
C LEU A 3 8.86 19.29 -31.25
N LYS A 4 9.82 19.55 -30.34
CA LYS A 4 10.04 18.77 -29.12
C LYS A 4 8.82 18.84 -28.18
N GLU A 5 8.23 20.02 -28.00
CA GLU A 5 7.00 20.19 -27.19
C GLU A 5 5.80 19.47 -27.81
N ARG A 6 5.68 19.49 -29.15
CA ARG A 6 4.60 18.77 -29.86
C ARG A 6 4.71 17.27 -29.69
N ILE A 7 5.92 16.71 -29.87
CA ILE A 7 6.19 15.28 -29.69
C ILE A 7 5.92 14.88 -28.23
N TYR A 8 6.41 15.66 -27.26
CA TYR A 8 6.17 15.40 -25.84
C TYR A 8 4.67 15.35 -25.51
N ARG A 9 3.90 16.38 -25.90
CA ARG A 9 2.45 16.41 -25.66
C ARG A 9 1.72 15.26 -26.34
N PHE A 10 2.15 14.87 -27.54
CA PHE A 10 1.57 13.72 -28.25
C PHE A 10 1.82 12.41 -27.51
N MET A 11 3.07 12.16 -27.08
CA MET A 11 3.43 10.98 -26.28
C MET A 11 2.70 10.96 -24.93
N GLU A 12 2.62 12.10 -24.25
CA GLU A 12 1.88 12.24 -22.99
C GLU A 12 0.39 11.93 -23.16
N ARG A 13 -0.22 12.36 -24.28
CA ARG A 13 -1.62 12.04 -24.59
C ARG A 13 -1.84 10.54 -24.81
N ILE A 14 -0.92 9.86 -25.51
CA ILE A 14 -0.98 8.40 -25.71
C ILE A 14 -0.83 7.70 -24.35
N ALA A 15 0.20 8.02 -23.59
CA ALA A 15 0.44 7.42 -22.28
C ALA A 15 -0.74 7.63 -21.33
N ARG A 16 -1.35 8.82 -21.32
CA ARG A 16 -2.56 9.09 -20.51
C ARG A 16 -3.73 8.22 -20.95
N ARG A 17 -3.94 7.99 -22.25
CA ARG A 17 -4.99 7.12 -22.76
C ARG A 17 -4.76 5.66 -22.35
N GLU A 18 -3.52 5.18 -22.44
CA GLU A 18 -3.15 3.83 -22.00
C GLU A 18 -3.37 3.65 -20.49
N ARG A 19 -2.99 4.64 -19.68
CA ARG A 19 -3.22 4.64 -18.23
C ARG A 19 -4.71 4.59 -17.87
N LEU A 20 -5.54 5.38 -18.55
CA LEU A 20 -6.99 5.33 -18.35
C LEU A 20 -7.57 3.98 -18.77
N SER A 21 -7.14 3.45 -19.92
CA SER A 21 -7.51 2.11 -20.39
C SER A 21 -7.14 1.03 -19.37
N ALA A 22 -5.99 1.14 -18.71
CA ALA A 22 -5.57 0.18 -17.70
C ALA A 22 -6.54 0.11 -16.50
N VAL A 23 -7.09 1.26 -16.08
CA VAL A 23 -8.11 1.32 -15.02
C VAL A 23 -9.42 0.71 -15.50
N ASP A 24 -9.87 1.07 -16.71
CA ASP A 24 -11.12 0.56 -17.30
C ASP A 24 -11.08 -0.95 -17.52
N GLU A 25 -9.99 -1.47 -18.05
CA GLU A 25 -9.77 -2.90 -18.26
C GLU A 25 -9.76 -3.68 -16.94
N SER A 26 -9.12 -3.12 -15.90
CA SER A 26 -9.09 -3.76 -14.57
C SER A 26 -10.47 -3.76 -13.92
N LEU A 27 -11.24 -2.68 -14.11
CA LEU A 27 -12.62 -2.59 -13.62
C LEU A 27 -13.55 -3.56 -14.36
N GLN A 28 -13.45 -3.66 -15.68
CA GLN A 28 -14.20 -4.65 -16.47
C GLN A 28 -13.85 -6.07 -16.04
N LEU A 29 -12.57 -6.35 -15.83
CA LEU A 29 -12.10 -7.64 -15.35
C LEU A 29 -12.69 -7.97 -13.98
N LYS A 30 -12.60 -7.04 -13.00
CA LYS A 30 -13.16 -7.18 -11.66
C LYS A 30 -14.66 -7.50 -11.70
N ARG A 31 -15.43 -6.72 -12.48
CA ARG A 31 -16.90 -6.91 -12.63
C ARG A 31 -17.28 -8.25 -13.24
N SER A 32 -16.38 -8.85 -14.02
CA SER A 32 -16.61 -10.15 -14.66
C SER A 32 -16.24 -11.35 -13.78
N ILE A 33 -15.77 -11.11 -12.55
CA ILE A 33 -15.37 -12.14 -11.59
C ILE A 33 -16.46 -12.24 -10.53
N SER A 34 -16.86 -13.47 -10.22
CA SER A 34 -17.65 -13.76 -9.04
C SER A 34 -16.95 -14.81 -8.19
N ILE A 35 -16.99 -14.60 -6.89
CA ILE A 35 -16.54 -15.54 -5.86
C ILE A 35 -17.78 -16.17 -5.25
N VAL A 36 -17.70 -17.48 -5.02
CA VAL A 36 -18.73 -18.24 -4.33
C VAL A 36 -18.22 -18.56 -2.92
N ASP A 37 -18.97 -18.11 -1.92
CA ASP A 37 -18.75 -18.41 -0.52
C ASP A 37 -20.03 -19.02 0.11
N GLU A 38 -20.02 -19.21 1.43
CA GLU A 38 -21.13 -19.81 2.18
C GLU A 38 -22.43 -18.99 2.08
N LEU A 39 -22.35 -17.70 1.79
CA LEU A 39 -23.49 -16.78 1.67
C LEU A 39 -23.97 -16.67 0.21
N GLY A 40 -23.26 -17.27 -0.74
CA GLY A 40 -23.61 -17.34 -2.14
C GLY A 40 -22.58 -16.70 -3.06
N SER A 41 -23.05 -16.12 -4.15
CA SER A 41 -22.21 -15.51 -5.18
C SER A 41 -22.10 -14.01 -4.96
N ARG A 42 -20.87 -13.50 -4.85
CA ARG A 42 -20.57 -12.07 -4.71
C ARG A 42 -19.45 -11.62 -5.65
N PRO A 43 -19.26 -10.32 -5.86
CA PRO A 43 -18.08 -9.79 -6.55
C PRO A 43 -16.80 -10.06 -5.76
N VAL A 44 -15.67 -10.05 -6.48
CA VAL A 44 -14.34 -10.00 -5.86
C VAL A 44 -14.09 -8.62 -5.25
N ASN A 45 -13.63 -8.60 -4.01
CA ASN A 45 -13.36 -7.39 -3.25
C ASN A 45 -11.84 -7.08 -3.22
N VAL A 46 -11.49 -5.81 -3.19
CA VAL A 46 -10.12 -5.31 -3.20
C VAL A 46 -9.94 -4.30 -2.06
N SER A 47 -9.07 -4.64 -1.12
CA SER A 47 -8.68 -3.77 -0.01
C SER A 47 -7.38 -3.05 -0.35
N VAL A 48 -7.32 -1.74 -0.09
CA VAL A 48 -6.06 -0.98 -0.12
C VAL A 48 -5.61 -0.70 1.30
N VAL A 49 -4.36 -1.02 1.63
CA VAL A 49 -3.75 -0.80 2.94
C VAL A 49 -2.61 0.20 2.80
N ILE A 50 -2.62 1.24 3.64
CA ILE A 50 -1.62 2.29 3.68
C ILE A 50 -1.00 2.35 5.08
N PRO A 51 0.18 1.74 5.31
CA PRO A 51 0.92 1.98 6.54
C PRO A 51 1.49 3.41 6.57
N THR A 52 1.20 4.16 7.64
CA THR A 52 1.72 5.51 7.89
C THR A 52 2.65 5.52 9.11
N PHE A 53 3.81 6.16 8.97
CA PHE A 53 4.76 6.40 10.07
C PHE A 53 5.24 7.83 10.01
N LEU A 54 4.59 8.70 10.78
CA LEU A 54 4.99 10.08 10.98
C LEU A 54 5.76 10.17 12.28
N ARG A 55 6.97 10.71 12.21
CA ARG A 55 7.88 10.76 13.37
C ARG A 55 7.64 12.00 14.23
N ASP A 56 6.98 13.02 13.68
CA ASP A 56 6.68 14.28 14.37
C ASP A 56 5.29 14.81 13.94
N PRO A 57 4.41 15.23 14.88
CA PRO A 57 3.11 15.85 14.56
C PRO A 57 3.20 17.09 13.66
N SER A 58 4.33 17.81 13.66
CA SER A 58 4.59 18.92 12.74
C SER A 58 4.74 18.47 11.28
N GLU A 59 5.03 17.19 11.00
CA GLU A 59 5.06 16.63 9.64
C GLU A 59 3.69 16.70 8.95
N LEU A 60 2.60 16.84 9.71
CA LEU A 60 1.23 17.03 9.19
C LEU A 60 0.87 18.48 8.88
N SER A 61 1.63 19.44 9.41
CA SER A 61 1.36 20.87 9.18
C SER A 61 1.91 21.38 7.85
N GLY A 62 2.33 20.48 6.95
CA GLY A 62 2.96 20.83 5.68
C GLY A 62 2.81 19.78 4.58
N TYR A 63 3.86 19.65 3.77
CA TYR A 63 3.82 19.00 2.47
C TYR A 63 3.53 17.46 2.51
N ARG A 64 3.81 16.74 3.60
CA ARG A 64 3.46 15.31 3.74
C ARG A 64 1.95 15.07 3.88
N TYR A 65 1.24 15.99 4.54
CA TYR A 65 -0.22 15.94 4.62
C TYR A 65 -0.86 16.09 3.25
N GLU A 66 -0.32 16.96 2.39
CA GLU A 66 -0.80 17.11 1.01
C GLU A 66 -0.61 15.84 0.19
N VAL A 67 0.47 15.08 0.44
CA VAL A 67 0.72 13.79 -0.23
C VAL A 67 -0.34 12.77 0.17
N LEU A 68 -0.57 12.56 1.47
CA LEU A 68 -1.62 11.66 1.93
C LEU A 68 -3.00 12.10 1.41
N ARG A 69 -3.29 13.41 1.40
CA ARG A 69 -4.55 13.93 0.83
C ARG A 69 -4.68 13.58 -0.66
N ASN A 70 -3.62 13.73 -1.44
CA ASN A 70 -3.63 13.39 -2.87
C ASN A 70 -3.84 11.88 -3.08
N GLU A 71 -3.20 11.03 -2.27
CA GLU A 71 -3.44 9.59 -2.28
C GLU A 71 -4.91 9.27 -1.98
N LEU A 72 -5.49 9.89 -0.95
CA LEU A 72 -6.90 9.70 -0.58
C LEU A 72 -7.87 10.16 -1.68
N VAL A 73 -7.57 11.26 -2.39
CA VAL A 73 -8.38 11.70 -3.54
C VAL A 73 -8.36 10.64 -4.65
N VAL A 74 -7.18 10.13 -5.00
CA VAL A 74 -7.04 9.11 -6.05
C VAL A 74 -7.75 7.82 -5.66
N LEU A 75 -7.56 7.35 -4.43
CA LEU A 75 -8.22 6.15 -3.94
C LEU A 75 -9.74 6.35 -3.79
N GLY A 76 -10.20 7.53 -3.39
CA GLY A 76 -11.62 7.89 -3.36
C GLY A 76 -12.28 7.82 -4.75
N GLN A 77 -11.56 8.23 -5.80
CA GLN A 77 -12.02 8.03 -7.18
C GLN A 77 -12.10 6.55 -7.56
N LEU A 78 -11.12 5.73 -7.16
CA LEU A 78 -11.15 4.29 -7.41
C LEU A 78 -12.27 3.56 -6.64
N LEU A 79 -12.55 3.99 -5.39
CA LEU A 79 -13.69 3.53 -4.59
C LEU A 79 -15.01 3.86 -5.30
N THR A 80 -15.18 5.12 -5.72
CA THR A 80 -16.40 5.58 -6.42
C THR A 80 -16.65 4.80 -7.72
N ARG A 81 -15.57 4.43 -8.42
CA ARG A 81 -15.65 3.62 -9.64
C ARG A 81 -15.87 2.13 -9.38
N GLY A 82 -15.70 1.67 -8.13
CA GLY A 82 -15.79 0.29 -7.72
C GLY A 82 -14.59 -0.57 -8.12
N LEU A 83 -13.42 0.03 -8.39
CA LEU A 83 -12.20 -0.76 -8.62
C LEU A 83 -11.64 -1.29 -7.28
N ILE A 84 -11.69 -0.47 -6.24
CA ILE A 84 -11.38 -0.86 -4.86
C ILE A 84 -12.65 -0.72 -4.01
N ASP A 85 -12.70 -1.41 -2.87
CA ASP A 85 -13.93 -1.51 -2.05
C ASP A 85 -13.72 -0.95 -0.64
N GLU A 86 -12.48 -0.93 -0.15
CA GLU A 86 -12.14 -0.31 1.13
C GLU A 86 -10.69 0.19 1.16
N ILE A 87 -10.45 1.14 2.07
CA ILE A 87 -9.14 1.71 2.38
C ILE A 87 -8.88 1.55 3.87
N ILE A 88 -7.75 0.95 4.23
CA ILE A 88 -7.28 0.78 5.59
C ILE A 88 -6.02 1.61 5.74
N ILE A 89 -6.02 2.57 6.66
CA ILE A 89 -4.83 3.32 7.04
C ILE A 89 -4.36 2.80 8.39
N VAL A 90 -3.11 2.33 8.46
CA VAL A 90 -2.53 1.84 9.71
C VAL A 90 -1.44 2.79 10.18
N ASP A 91 -1.77 3.57 11.20
CA ASP A 91 -0.90 4.60 11.74
C ASP A 91 0.00 4.05 12.86
N GLY A 92 1.30 4.23 12.69
CA GLY A 92 2.33 3.91 13.67
C GLY A 92 3.09 5.13 14.18
N SER A 93 2.51 6.32 13.97
CA SER A 93 3.10 7.58 14.34
C SER A 93 3.13 7.74 15.85
N ARG A 94 4.08 8.53 16.36
CA ARG A 94 4.30 8.66 17.82
C ARG A 94 4.38 10.12 18.22
N ALA A 95 3.68 10.48 19.30
CA ALA A 95 4.00 11.70 20.02
C ALA A 95 5.39 11.59 20.68
N ARG A 96 5.95 12.72 21.15
CA ARG A 96 7.27 12.80 21.82
C ARG A 96 7.48 11.82 23.00
N ARG A 97 6.40 11.22 23.54
CA ARG A 97 6.41 10.27 24.67
C ARG A 97 6.02 8.82 24.32
N ALA A 98 5.97 8.44 23.04
CA ALA A 98 5.52 7.11 22.60
C ALA A 98 4.07 6.75 23.02
N GLU A 99 3.25 7.77 23.26
CA GLU A 99 1.81 7.66 23.47
C GLU A 99 1.06 7.79 22.13
N LEU A 100 -0.18 7.29 22.12
CA LEU A 100 -1.09 7.41 20.99
C LEU A 100 -1.39 8.89 20.71
N ASP A 101 -1.22 9.33 19.46
CA ASP A 101 -1.54 10.70 19.04
C ASP A 101 -2.90 10.76 18.34
N GLU A 102 -3.96 10.98 19.12
CA GLU A 102 -5.33 11.09 18.61
C GLU A 102 -5.51 12.25 17.62
N ARG A 103 -4.66 13.28 17.68
CA ARG A 103 -4.79 14.46 16.81
C ARG A 103 -4.50 14.10 15.36
N LEU A 104 -3.45 13.30 15.14
CA LEU A 104 -3.08 12.84 13.81
C LEU A 104 -4.16 11.93 13.22
N VAL A 105 -4.66 10.97 14.00
CA VAL A 105 -5.77 10.09 13.58
C VAL A 105 -6.99 10.94 13.18
N GLY A 106 -7.35 11.94 14.01
CA GLY A 106 -8.42 12.89 13.70
C GLY A 106 -8.18 13.68 12.40
N GLN A 107 -6.95 14.10 12.14
CA GLN A 107 -6.59 14.79 10.89
C GLN A 107 -6.67 13.88 9.66
N ILE A 108 -6.25 12.62 9.76
CA ILE A 108 -6.41 11.62 8.68
C ILE A 108 -7.90 11.46 8.37
N ILE A 109 -8.73 11.24 9.40
CA ILE A 109 -10.19 11.08 9.26
C ILE A 109 -10.81 12.32 8.61
N LEU A 110 -10.44 13.52 9.07
CA LEU A 110 -10.95 14.77 8.50
C LEU A 110 -10.55 14.95 7.02
N SER A 111 -9.31 14.58 6.68
CA SER A 111 -8.83 14.60 5.29
C SER A 111 -9.64 13.67 4.42
N ALA A 112 -9.89 12.45 4.90
CA ALA A 112 -10.64 11.47 4.17
C ALA A 112 -12.11 11.86 4.03
N TYR A 113 -12.74 12.40 5.08
CA TYR A 113 -14.10 12.96 5.03
C TYR A 113 -14.23 14.06 3.98
N ARG A 114 -13.19 14.86 3.77
CA ARG A 114 -13.17 15.92 2.73
C ARG A 114 -12.84 15.40 1.33
N SER A 115 -12.14 14.29 1.23
CA SER A 115 -11.52 13.83 -0.04
C SER A 115 -12.22 12.61 -0.66
N ILE A 116 -12.98 11.85 0.11
CA ILE A 116 -13.63 10.60 -0.30
C ILE A 116 -15.15 10.78 -0.21
N PRO A 117 -15.87 10.99 -1.33
CA PRO A 117 -17.31 11.23 -1.32
C PRO A 117 -18.11 10.11 -0.62
N LEU A 118 -17.80 8.84 -0.89
CA LEU A 118 -18.50 7.71 -0.25
C LEU A 118 -18.34 7.71 1.27
N PHE A 119 -17.16 8.06 1.79
CA PHE A 119 -16.93 8.14 3.23
C PHE A 119 -17.63 9.37 3.84
N HIS A 120 -17.62 10.50 3.13
CA HIS A 120 -18.41 11.68 3.50
C HIS A 120 -19.89 11.32 3.69
N ASP A 121 -20.49 10.68 2.69
CA ASP A 121 -21.90 10.28 2.70
C ASP A 121 -22.22 9.28 3.83
N GLN A 122 -21.31 8.33 4.11
CA GLN A 122 -21.46 7.40 5.24
C GLN A 122 -21.49 8.13 6.58
N VAL A 123 -20.60 9.11 6.80
CA VAL A 123 -20.56 9.89 8.05
C VAL A 123 -21.81 10.78 8.18
N ASP A 124 -22.23 11.41 7.07
CA ASP A 124 -23.44 12.24 7.03
C ASP A 124 -24.71 11.44 7.36
N LEU A 125 -24.80 10.22 6.84
CA LEU A 125 -25.89 9.30 7.15
C LEU A 125 -25.95 8.98 8.65
N LEU A 126 -24.82 8.67 9.28
CA LEU A 126 -24.75 8.39 10.72
C LEU A 126 -25.15 9.59 11.58
N ASN A 127 -24.82 10.80 11.14
CA ASN A 127 -25.23 12.02 11.85
C ASN A 127 -26.74 12.27 11.77
N ARG A 128 -27.39 11.82 10.69
CA ARG A 128 -28.85 11.95 10.49
C ARG A 128 -29.65 10.85 11.21
N PHE A 129 -29.08 9.66 11.40
CA PHE A 129 -29.78 8.49 11.92
C PHE A 129 -29.12 7.92 13.19
N PRO A 130 -29.63 8.28 14.40
CA PRO A 130 -29.06 7.82 15.68
C PRO A 130 -28.92 6.30 15.81
N ALA A 131 -29.89 5.53 15.30
CA ALA A 131 -29.83 4.07 15.34
C ALA A 131 -28.63 3.49 14.54
N LEU A 132 -28.27 4.10 13.41
CA LEU A 132 -27.08 3.70 12.66
C LEU A 132 -25.81 4.13 13.40
N LYS A 133 -25.82 5.31 14.03
CA LYS A 133 -24.72 5.78 14.88
C LYS A 133 -24.44 4.83 16.05
N ASP A 134 -25.47 4.29 16.69
CA ASP A 134 -25.30 3.33 17.78
C ASP A 134 -24.81 1.97 17.27
N LYS A 135 -25.29 1.50 16.11
CA LYS A 135 -24.69 0.34 15.43
C LYS A 135 -23.20 0.56 15.12
N ALA A 136 -22.83 1.74 14.63
CA ALA A 136 -21.44 2.06 14.31
C ALA A 136 -20.55 2.06 15.57
N LYS A 137 -21.01 2.62 16.70
CA LYS A 137 -20.28 2.57 17.98
C LYS A 137 -20.03 1.14 18.47
N LEU A 138 -20.93 0.21 18.13
CA LEU A 138 -20.81 -1.21 18.45
C LEU A 138 -19.97 -2.00 17.43
N GLY A 139 -19.45 -1.36 16.38
CA GLY A 139 -18.70 -2.02 15.32
C GLY A 139 -19.55 -2.73 14.27
N PHE A 140 -20.87 -2.54 14.27
CA PHE A 140 -21.81 -3.14 13.30
C PHE A 140 -22.08 -2.26 12.08
N TYR A 141 -21.18 -1.33 11.77
CA TYR A 141 -21.25 -0.49 10.57
C TYR A 141 -19.93 -0.60 9.81
N ASP A 142 -19.99 -1.03 8.56
CA ASP A 142 -18.81 -1.21 7.74
C ASP A 142 -18.51 0.07 6.95
N PHE A 143 -17.41 0.73 7.31
CA PHE A 143 -16.94 1.93 6.65
C PHE A 143 -16.03 1.57 5.47
N VAL A 144 -16.16 2.32 4.37
CA VAL A 144 -15.22 2.20 3.23
C VAL A 144 -13.80 2.65 3.60
N LEU A 145 -13.65 3.40 4.70
CA LEU A 145 -12.38 3.83 5.25
C LEU A 145 -12.29 3.37 6.71
N LYS A 146 -11.19 2.69 7.05
CA LYS A 146 -10.84 2.31 8.42
C LYS A 146 -9.48 2.90 8.76
N VAL A 147 -9.36 3.55 9.92
CA VAL A 147 -8.09 4.07 10.43
C VAL A 147 -7.78 3.34 11.73
N VAL A 148 -6.63 2.67 11.78
CA VAL A 148 -6.19 1.85 12.91
C VAL A 148 -4.86 2.38 13.42
N HIS A 149 -4.74 2.57 14.73
CA HIS A 149 -3.47 2.98 15.34
C HIS A 149 -2.76 1.76 15.97
N GLN A 150 -1.44 1.61 15.73
CA GLN A 150 -0.66 0.47 16.23
C GLN A 150 -0.62 0.36 17.75
N LEU A 151 -0.74 1.49 18.45
CA LEU A 151 -0.78 1.57 19.91
C LEU A 151 -2.20 1.60 20.50
N ASP A 152 -3.22 1.23 19.72
CA ASP A 152 -4.59 1.17 20.23
C ASP A 152 -4.69 0.20 21.44
N PRO A 153 -5.21 0.64 22.60
CA PRO A 153 -5.31 -0.19 23.79
C PRO A 153 -6.23 -1.41 23.63
N GLN A 154 -7.30 -1.31 22.84
CA GLN A 154 -8.23 -2.39 22.59
C GLN A 154 -7.58 -3.47 21.72
N ILE A 155 -6.85 -3.06 20.69
CA ILE A 155 -6.05 -3.98 19.86
C ILE A 155 -4.99 -4.67 20.71
N SER A 156 -4.28 -3.91 21.55
CA SER A 156 -3.27 -4.44 22.47
C SER A 156 -3.87 -5.47 23.44
N MET A 157 -5.06 -5.18 23.97
CA MET A 157 -5.79 -6.09 24.86
C MET A 157 -6.25 -7.36 24.13
N ALA A 158 -6.78 -7.23 22.91
CA ALA A 158 -7.18 -8.37 22.09
C ALA A 158 -6.00 -9.27 21.74
N MET A 159 -4.86 -8.70 21.32
CA MET A 159 -3.63 -9.43 21.04
C MET A 159 -3.12 -10.21 22.25
N ARG A 160 -3.14 -9.59 23.45
CA ARG A 160 -2.78 -10.26 24.70
C ARG A 160 -3.72 -11.42 25.03
N LYS A 161 -5.03 -11.21 24.90
CA LYS A 161 -6.05 -12.23 25.18
C LYS A 161 -5.92 -13.43 24.24
N LEU A 162 -5.56 -13.19 22.98
CA LEU A 162 -5.34 -14.22 21.97
C LEU A 162 -3.94 -14.85 22.02
N GLY A 163 -3.06 -14.40 22.93
CA GLY A 163 -1.70 -14.92 23.05
C GLY A 163 -0.79 -14.61 21.85
N ILE A 164 -1.13 -13.60 21.04
CA ILE A 164 -0.36 -13.23 19.84
C ILE A 164 0.88 -12.41 20.26
N PHE A 165 0.67 -11.33 21.01
CA PHE A 165 1.73 -10.47 21.52
C PHE A 165 1.45 -10.01 22.96
N PHE A 166 2.48 -10.02 23.81
CA PHE A 166 2.38 -9.51 25.18
C PHE A 166 2.47 -7.98 25.25
N ASN A 167 3.26 -7.36 24.36
CA ASN A 167 3.35 -5.91 24.16
C ASN A 167 3.07 -5.59 22.69
N ALA A 168 2.29 -4.53 22.42
CA ALA A 168 1.98 -4.11 21.06
C ALA A 168 3.26 -3.64 20.35
N PRO A 169 3.76 -4.39 19.36
CA PRO A 169 4.95 -3.99 18.62
C PRO A 169 4.61 -2.78 17.74
N VAL A 170 5.62 -2.03 17.32
CA VAL A 170 5.45 -1.02 16.26
C VAL A 170 6.43 -1.28 15.13
N GLY A 171 6.11 -0.78 13.96
CA GLY A 171 7.00 -0.84 12.81
C GLY A 171 6.24 -1.18 11.54
N LYS A 172 6.91 -1.04 10.40
CA LYS A 172 6.28 -1.22 9.09
C LYS A 172 5.61 -2.58 8.95
N GLY A 173 6.29 -3.65 9.34
CA GLY A 173 5.69 -4.99 9.35
C GLY A 173 4.47 -5.12 10.25
N VAL A 174 4.44 -4.49 11.44
CA VAL A 174 3.22 -4.46 12.28
C VAL A 174 2.08 -3.74 11.58
N GLY A 175 2.38 -2.60 10.94
CA GLY A 175 1.40 -1.84 10.17
C GLY A 175 0.77 -2.68 9.05
N LEU A 176 1.60 -3.43 8.32
CA LEU A 176 1.14 -4.36 7.28
C LEU A 176 0.30 -5.50 7.89
N TRP A 177 0.77 -6.12 8.98
CA TRP A 177 0.08 -7.24 9.63
C TRP A 177 -1.30 -6.84 10.18
N LEU A 178 -1.39 -5.68 10.86
CA LEU A 178 -2.67 -5.12 11.30
C LEU A 178 -3.56 -4.77 10.11
N GLY A 179 -2.97 -4.27 9.02
CA GLY A 179 -3.71 -3.99 7.79
C GLY A 179 -4.34 -5.22 7.16
N VAL A 180 -3.68 -6.39 7.24
CA VAL A 180 -4.27 -7.69 6.87
C VAL A 180 -5.49 -7.96 7.74
N GLY A 181 -5.35 -7.96 9.06
CA GLY A 181 -6.45 -8.26 9.98
C GLY A 181 -7.63 -7.28 9.95
N ALA A 182 -7.39 -6.01 9.62
CA ALA A 182 -8.42 -4.97 9.53
C ALA A 182 -9.15 -4.93 8.17
N SER A 183 -8.75 -5.75 7.22
CA SER A 183 -9.25 -5.76 5.84
C SER A 183 -10.03 -7.03 5.51
N SER A 184 -10.96 -6.93 4.58
CA SER A 184 -11.96 -7.96 4.26
C SER A 184 -12.01 -8.41 2.79
N GLY A 185 -11.24 -7.78 1.90
CA GLY A 185 -11.23 -8.10 0.47
C GLY A 185 -10.82 -9.53 0.12
N ASP A 186 -10.66 -9.83 -1.15
CA ASP A 186 -10.02 -11.08 -1.63
C ASP A 186 -8.64 -10.80 -2.23
N VAL A 187 -8.47 -9.58 -2.73
CA VAL A 187 -7.19 -9.01 -3.15
C VAL A 187 -6.81 -7.92 -2.17
N MET A 188 -5.53 -7.86 -1.83
CA MET A 188 -4.96 -6.80 -1.02
C MET A 188 -3.94 -6.03 -1.83
N VAL A 189 -3.94 -4.71 -1.69
CA VAL A 189 -2.95 -3.79 -2.26
C VAL A 189 -2.32 -3.02 -1.11
N PHE A 190 -1.01 -2.96 -1.06
CA PHE A 190 -0.26 -2.17 -0.08
C PHE A 190 0.44 -1.03 -0.79
N LEU A 191 0.34 0.17 -0.24
CA LEU A 191 0.97 1.39 -0.77
C LEU A 191 1.74 2.11 0.34
N ASP A 192 2.96 2.59 0.07
CA ASP A 192 3.63 3.51 0.99
C ASP A 192 2.86 4.85 1.01
N SER A 193 2.80 5.51 2.18
CA SER A 193 2.16 6.81 2.39
C SER A 193 3.00 8.03 1.95
N ASP A 194 4.07 7.79 1.20
CA ASP A 194 5.06 8.79 0.83
C ASP A 194 5.16 9.00 -0.70
N ILE A 195 4.11 8.60 -1.45
CA ILE A 195 4.05 8.64 -2.92
C ILE A 195 3.39 9.94 -3.40
N ARG A 196 4.19 10.88 -3.91
CA ARG A 196 3.70 12.22 -4.30
C ARG A 196 2.82 12.23 -5.55
N ASN A 197 3.01 11.27 -6.45
CA ASN A 197 2.41 11.24 -7.78
C ASN A 197 1.62 9.96 -8.03
N LEU A 198 0.87 9.50 -7.02
CA LEU A 198 -0.01 8.36 -7.16
C LEU A 198 -1.08 8.65 -8.23
N GLU A 199 -1.27 7.73 -9.16
CA GLU A 199 -2.31 7.76 -10.18
C GLU A 199 -3.08 6.44 -10.17
N GLY A 200 -4.38 6.47 -10.48
CA GLY A 200 -5.24 5.29 -10.36
C GLY A 200 -4.80 4.08 -11.20
N TRP A 201 -4.08 4.31 -12.30
CA TRP A 201 -3.56 3.21 -13.14
C TRP A 201 -2.47 2.40 -12.44
N GLN A 202 -1.72 2.97 -11.50
CA GLN A 202 -0.66 2.27 -10.77
C GLN A 202 -1.28 1.21 -9.84
N VAL A 203 -2.37 1.58 -9.17
CA VAL A 203 -3.19 0.67 -8.36
C VAL A 203 -3.82 -0.40 -9.25
N ALA A 204 -4.39 0.00 -10.40
CA ALA A 204 -4.95 -0.95 -11.38
C ALA A 204 -3.89 -1.95 -11.89
N ALA A 205 -2.67 -1.49 -12.17
CA ALA A 205 -1.56 -2.32 -12.64
C ALA A 205 -1.14 -3.38 -11.61
N LEU A 206 -1.14 -3.03 -10.31
CA LEU A 206 -0.88 -3.98 -9.22
C LEU A 206 -1.98 -5.04 -9.10
N ILE A 207 -3.24 -4.64 -9.21
CA ILE A 207 -4.40 -5.51 -9.02
C ILE A 207 -4.60 -6.48 -10.20
N LYS A 208 -4.38 -6.00 -11.43
CA LYS A 208 -4.78 -6.72 -12.66
C LYS A 208 -4.20 -8.14 -12.80
N PRO A 209 -2.90 -8.42 -12.53
CA PRO A 209 -2.38 -9.78 -12.61
C PRO A 209 -3.05 -10.73 -11.60
N ILE A 210 -3.37 -10.24 -10.40
CA ILE A 210 -4.10 -11.01 -9.39
C ILE A 210 -5.52 -11.29 -9.87
N LEU A 211 -6.26 -10.28 -10.35
CA LEU A 211 -7.63 -10.48 -10.85
C LEU A 211 -7.71 -11.51 -11.97
N ARG A 212 -6.71 -11.55 -12.88
CA ARG A 212 -6.67 -12.53 -13.98
C ARG A 212 -6.68 -13.96 -13.48
N THR A 213 -6.10 -14.22 -12.31
CA THR A 213 -6.01 -15.59 -11.75
C THR A 213 -7.37 -16.14 -11.30
N PHE A 214 -8.35 -15.28 -11.01
CA PHE A 214 -9.71 -15.71 -10.69
C PHE A 214 -10.46 -16.25 -11.93
N LYS A 215 -9.99 -15.91 -13.15
CA LYS A 215 -10.55 -16.43 -14.41
C LYS A 215 -9.68 -17.52 -15.02
N ASP A 216 -8.36 -17.33 -14.98
CA ASP A 216 -7.39 -18.28 -15.51
C ASP A 216 -6.83 -19.18 -14.41
N LYS A 217 -7.40 -20.38 -14.28
CA LYS A 217 -6.95 -21.40 -13.32
C LYS A 217 -5.53 -21.93 -13.58
N LYS A 218 -4.93 -21.67 -14.75
CA LYS A 218 -3.53 -22.04 -15.04
C LYS A 218 -2.53 -21.00 -14.52
N SER A 219 -2.99 -19.78 -14.25
CA SER A 219 -2.15 -18.75 -13.68
C SER A 219 -1.76 -19.10 -12.25
N LYS A 220 -0.46 -19.09 -11.97
CA LYS A 220 0.10 -19.32 -10.63
C LYS A 220 0.30 -18.04 -9.83
N VAL A 221 -0.05 -16.88 -10.39
CA VAL A 221 0.27 -15.59 -9.78
C VAL A 221 -0.54 -15.41 -8.50
N GLU A 222 0.17 -15.22 -7.38
CA GLU A 222 -0.43 -14.95 -6.07
C GLU A 222 0.08 -13.63 -5.46
N PHE A 223 1.22 -13.14 -5.95
CA PHE A 223 1.89 -11.95 -5.43
C PHE A 223 2.46 -11.10 -6.56
N VAL A 224 2.19 -9.80 -6.52
CA VAL A 224 2.64 -8.81 -7.50
C VAL A 224 3.46 -7.77 -6.77
N LYS A 225 4.67 -7.48 -7.25
CA LYS A 225 5.53 -6.42 -6.70
C LYS A 225 5.73 -5.32 -7.71
N ALA A 226 5.69 -4.06 -7.27
CA ALA A 226 6.02 -2.95 -8.14
C ALA A 226 7.53 -2.85 -8.38
N TYR A 227 7.90 -2.39 -9.57
CA TYR A 227 9.19 -1.77 -9.82
C TYR A 227 8.99 -0.43 -10.52
N TYR A 228 9.87 0.51 -10.21
CA TYR A 228 9.82 1.87 -10.76
C TYR A 228 11.16 2.57 -10.58
N ALA A 229 11.38 3.62 -11.35
CA ALA A 229 12.42 4.60 -11.09
C ALA A 229 12.00 5.46 -9.88
N ARG A 230 12.76 5.40 -8.79
CA ARG A 230 12.53 6.22 -7.60
C ARG A 230 13.30 7.54 -7.72
N LEU A 231 12.59 8.66 -7.78
CA LEU A 231 13.18 9.99 -7.69
C LEU A 231 12.87 10.61 -6.32
N SER A 232 13.91 11.00 -5.60
CA SER A 232 13.80 11.82 -4.41
C SER A 232 13.99 13.28 -4.80
N VAL A 233 13.08 14.15 -4.40
CA VAL A 233 13.18 15.60 -4.65
C VAL A 233 13.89 16.25 -3.47
N ASN A 234 15.02 16.89 -3.73
CA ASN A 234 15.77 17.64 -2.72
C ASN A 234 15.22 19.06 -2.66
N LEU A 235 14.34 19.33 -1.69
CA LEU A 235 13.82 20.69 -1.46
C LEU A 235 14.77 21.53 -0.60
N ASP A 236 15.56 20.89 0.26
CA ASP A 236 16.37 21.58 1.29
C ASP A 236 17.78 21.97 0.82
N SER A 237 18.21 21.51 -0.35
CA SER A 237 19.54 21.83 -0.92
C SER A 237 19.50 21.84 -2.46
N PRO A 238 18.84 22.83 -3.09
CA PRO A 238 18.71 22.94 -4.54
C PRO A 238 20.06 22.93 -5.28
N GLU A 239 21.10 23.46 -4.65
CA GLU A 239 22.47 23.57 -5.17
C GLU A 239 23.17 22.21 -5.37
N ARG A 240 22.68 21.14 -4.75
CA ARG A 240 23.17 19.75 -4.94
C ARG A 240 22.37 18.97 -5.99
N GLY A 241 21.49 19.66 -6.72
CA GLY A 241 20.57 19.10 -7.71
C GLY A 241 19.19 18.83 -7.12
N PHE A 242 18.16 19.23 -7.87
CA PHE A 242 16.75 19.12 -7.48
C PHE A 242 16.25 17.67 -7.35
N TYR A 243 16.85 16.72 -8.07
CA TYR A 243 16.42 15.33 -8.12
C TYR A 243 17.60 14.38 -7.86
N LYS A 244 17.39 13.41 -6.97
CA LYS A 244 18.35 12.33 -6.69
C LYS A 244 17.68 10.98 -6.93
N LEU A 245 18.38 10.06 -7.61
CA LEU A 245 17.88 8.70 -7.84
C LEU A 245 17.87 7.92 -6.51
N GLY A 246 16.68 7.70 -5.94
CA GLY A 246 16.45 7.00 -4.68
C GLY A 246 16.68 5.49 -4.76
N GLY A 247 16.47 4.75 -3.67
CA GLY A 247 16.63 3.28 -3.66
C GLY A 247 18.10 2.80 -3.63
N ARG A 248 18.99 3.56 -2.99
CA ARG A 248 20.42 3.20 -2.86
C ARG A 248 20.62 1.80 -2.26
N VAL A 249 19.89 1.46 -1.19
CA VAL A 249 19.95 0.12 -0.56
C VAL A 249 19.54 -0.96 -1.55
N THR A 250 18.46 -0.75 -2.31
CA THR A 250 18.01 -1.68 -3.34
C THR A 250 19.09 -1.90 -4.41
N ARG A 251 19.62 -0.81 -5.00
CA ARG A 251 20.55 -0.88 -6.13
C ARG A 251 21.95 -1.34 -5.76
N LEU A 252 22.49 -0.82 -4.65
CA LEU A 252 23.90 -0.94 -4.31
C LEU A 252 24.18 -2.08 -3.32
N PHE A 253 23.15 -2.56 -2.62
CA PHE A 253 23.30 -3.63 -1.63
C PHE A 253 22.43 -4.84 -1.96
N MET A 254 21.10 -4.69 -1.98
CA MET A 254 20.17 -5.81 -2.09
C MET A 254 20.31 -6.56 -3.42
N ILE A 255 20.31 -5.89 -4.56
CA ILE A 255 20.45 -6.54 -5.88
C ILE A 255 21.81 -7.27 -6.00
N PRO A 256 22.97 -6.64 -5.70
CA PRO A 256 24.25 -7.35 -5.66
C PRO A 256 24.25 -8.56 -4.72
N MET A 257 23.70 -8.42 -3.52
CA MET A 257 23.62 -9.49 -2.53
C MET A 257 22.80 -10.67 -3.05
N LEU A 258 21.59 -10.44 -3.58
CA LEU A 258 20.74 -11.49 -4.15
C LEU A 258 21.44 -12.23 -5.29
N ARG A 259 22.20 -11.54 -6.14
CA ARG A 259 22.99 -12.17 -7.21
C ARG A 259 24.08 -13.08 -6.68
N VAL A 260 24.78 -12.68 -5.61
CA VAL A 260 25.82 -13.50 -4.99
C VAL A 260 25.21 -14.73 -4.31
N LEU A 261 24.09 -14.56 -3.59
CA LEU A 261 23.37 -15.65 -2.94
C LEU A 261 22.83 -16.65 -3.96
N ALA A 262 22.21 -16.17 -5.04
CA ALA A 262 21.67 -17.01 -6.11
C ALA A 262 22.75 -17.87 -6.77
N LYS A 263 23.97 -17.34 -6.97
CA LYS A 263 25.12 -18.12 -7.46
C LYS A 263 25.53 -19.24 -6.51
N ARG A 264 25.27 -19.10 -5.21
CA ARG A 264 25.49 -20.13 -4.18
C ARG A 264 24.28 -21.06 -4.01
N GLY A 265 23.25 -20.95 -4.85
CA GLY A 265 22.02 -21.74 -4.77
C GLY A 265 21.02 -21.26 -3.70
N ILE A 266 21.31 -20.16 -3.01
CA ILE A 266 20.46 -19.59 -1.94
C ILE A 266 19.65 -18.44 -2.54
N LEU A 267 18.36 -18.31 -2.20
CA LEU A 267 17.48 -17.25 -2.73
C LEU A 267 17.38 -17.21 -4.27
N LYS A 268 17.65 -18.33 -4.95
CA LYS A 268 17.60 -18.44 -6.42
C LYS A 268 16.21 -18.04 -6.96
N GLY A 269 16.21 -17.23 -8.01
CA GLY A 269 15.03 -16.63 -8.63
C GLY A 269 14.79 -15.19 -8.19
N LEU A 270 15.15 -14.81 -6.96
CA LEU A 270 14.95 -13.45 -6.45
C LEU A 270 15.92 -12.43 -7.07
N GLU A 271 17.07 -12.88 -7.60
CA GLU A 271 18.02 -12.01 -8.30
C GLU A 271 17.46 -11.40 -9.60
N LYS A 272 16.32 -11.92 -10.08
CA LYS A 272 15.61 -11.43 -11.26
C LYS A 272 14.75 -10.20 -10.96
N LEU A 273 14.48 -9.92 -9.69
CA LEU A 273 13.67 -8.79 -9.28
C LEU A 273 14.39 -7.47 -9.57
N ARG A 274 13.71 -6.57 -10.26
CA ARG A 274 14.20 -5.23 -10.59
C ARG A 274 14.17 -4.30 -9.39
N TYR A 275 13.19 -4.47 -8.50
CA TYR A 275 13.08 -3.63 -7.30
C TYR A 275 12.60 -4.43 -6.07
N PRO A 276 13.46 -5.29 -5.50
CA PRO A 276 13.09 -6.22 -4.42
C PRO A 276 12.62 -5.54 -3.12
N LEU A 277 12.89 -4.25 -2.91
CA LEU A 277 12.50 -3.51 -1.71
C LEU A 277 11.40 -2.47 -1.96
N SER A 278 10.57 -2.66 -2.98
CA SER A 278 9.37 -1.81 -3.16
C SER A 278 8.38 -2.07 -2.02
N GLY A 279 7.83 -0.99 -1.46
CA GLY A 279 6.76 -1.05 -0.47
C GLY A 279 5.39 -1.32 -1.10
N GLU A 280 5.28 -1.17 -2.42
CA GLU A 280 4.07 -1.31 -3.19
C GLU A 280 3.95 -2.70 -3.78
N PHE A 281 2.92 -3.41 -3.35
CA PHE A 281 2.66 -4.77 -3.81
C PHE A 281 1.18 -5.09 -3.69
N ALA A 282 0.75 -6.14 -4.35
CA ALA A 282 -0.57 -6.70 -4.20
C ALA A 282 -0.50 -8.22 -4.15
N GLY A 283 -1.53 -8.85 -3.59
CA GLY A 283 -1.60 -10.30 -3.55
C GLY A 283 -3.02 -10.78 -3.25
N LYS A 284 -3.24 -12.08 -3.42
CA LYS A 284 -4.45 -12.70 -2.86
C LYS A 284 -4.35 -12.71 -1.35
N ARG A 285 -5.48 -12.50 -0.69
CA ARG A 285 -5.62 -12.55 0.77
C ARG A 285 -5.01 -13.82 1.35
N SER A 286 -5.47 -14.96 0.84
CA SER A 286 -5.04 -16.29 1.30
C SER A 286 -3.53 -16.48 1.19
N PHE A 287 -2.90 -15.90 0.16
CA PHE A 287 -1.45 -15.97 0.02
C PHE A 287 -0.75 -15.09 1.06
N ILE A 288 -1.17 -13.83 1.21
CA ILE A 288 -0.56 -12.89 2.17
C ILE A 288 -0.74 -13.36 3.61
N GLU A 289 -1.94 -13.81 3.99
CA GLU A 289 -2.23 -14.36 5.31
C GLU A 289 -1.39 -15.60 5.63
N SER A 290 -1.04 -16.36 4.59
CA SER A 290 -0.19 -17.51 4.78
C SER A 290 1.25 -17.12 5.10
N LEU A 291 1.75 -15.94 4.70
CA LEU A 291 3.17 -15.56 4.83
C LEU A 291 3.55 -15.18 6.26
N SER A 292 4.70 -15.67 6.72
CA SER A 292 5.36 -15.18 7.93
C SER A 292 6.39 -14.12 7.56
N PHE A 293 6.27 -12.91 8.09
CA PHE A 293 7.21 -11.81 7.81
C PHE A 293 7.56 -11.00 9.07
N PRO A 294 8.75 -10.38 9.11
CA PRO A 294 9.21 -9.63 10.29
C PRO A 294 8.39 -8.35 10.48
N MET A 295 8.36 -7.88 11.73
CA MET A 295 7.53 -6.76 12.17
C MET A 295 8.12 -5.36 11.89
N ASP A 296 9.35 -5.29 11.41
CA ASP A 296 10.13 -4.06 11.25
C ASP A 296 10.34 -3.69 9.76
N TYR A 297 11.43 -2.97 9.48
CA TYR A 297 11.81 -2.54 8.13
C TYR A 297 12.37 -3.69 7.26
N GLY A 298 12.61 -4.86 7.84
CA GLY A 298 13.00 -6.06 7.10
C GLY A 298 11.84 -6.74 6.38
N VAL A 299 10.61 -6.21 6.51
CA VAL A 299 9.38 -6.87 6.02
C VAL A 299 9.42 -7.21 4.53
N GLU A 300 9.88 -6.31 3.66
CA GLU A 300 9.96 -6.59 2.23
C GLU A 300 10.92 -7.74 1.92
N THR A 301 12.09 -7.75 2.58
CA THR A 301 13.07 -8.83 2.42
C THR A 301 12.54 -10.14 3.01
N GLY A 302 11.94 -10.09 4.20
CA GLY A 302 11.41 -11.25 4.90
C GLY A 302 10.28 -11.93 4.12
N MET A 303 9.38 -11.16 3.51
CA MET A 303 8.35 -11.71 2.62
C MET A 303 8.97 -12.43 1.42
N LEU A 304 9.99 -11.85 0.78
CA LEU A 304 10.67 -12.49 -0.36
C LEU A 304 11.39 -13.77 0.05
N VAL A 305 12.08 -13.76 1.19
CA VAL A 305 12.75 -14.94 1.75
C VAL A 305 11.73 -16.03 2.08
N GLU A 306 10.58 -15.67 2.64
CA GLU A 306 9.52 -16.61 2.98
C GLU A 306 8.89 -17.25 1.72
N ILE A 307 8.60 -16.45 0.69
CA ILE A 307 8.14 -16.94 -0.62
C ILE A 307 9.16 -17.90 -1.23
N TRP A 308 10.46 -17.57 -1.16
CA TRP A 308 11.52 -18.46 -1.63
C TRP A 308 11.61 -19.76 -0.82
N ARG A 309 11.51 -19.67 0.51
CA ARG A 309 11.58 -20.84 1.42
C ARG A 309 10.46 -21.84 1.14
N ARG A 310 9.31 -21.36 0.67
CA ARG A 310 8.16 -22.18 0.25
C ARG A 310 8.29 -22.76 -1.15
N GLY A 311 9.29 -22.35 -1.93
CA GLY A 311 9.44 -22.74 -3.33
C GLY A 311 8.44 -22.05 -4.26
N GLU A 312 7.88 -20.92 -3.86
CA GLU A 312 6.75 -20.26 -4.54
C GLU A 312 7.16 -19.01 -5.32
N VAL A 313 8.45 -18.90 -5.69
CA VAL A 313 8.97 -17.75 -6.46
C VAL A 313 8.28 -17.62 -7.82
N ASP A 314 7.79 -18.72 -8.40
CA ASP A 314 7.03 -18.71 -9.66
C ASP A 314 5.63 -18.09 -9.54
N LYS A 315 5.13 -17.89 -8.30
CA LYS A 315 3.88 -17.18 -8.02
C LYS A 315 4.04 -15.66 -7.92
N LEU A 316 5.30 -15.18 -7.92
CA LEU A 316 5.64 -13.76 -7.83
C LEU A 316 5.87 -13.17 -9.22
N VAL A 317 5.23 -12.04 -9.51
CA VAL A 317 5.47 -11.26 -10.73
C VAL A 317 5.76 -9.79 -10.41
N GLU A 318 6.40 -9.10 -11.34
CA GLU A 318 6.73 -7.68 -11.23
C GLU A 318 5.91 -6.84 -12.23
N VAL A 319 5.45 -5.65 -11.81
CA VAL A 319 4.76 -4.69 -12.68
C VAL A 319 5.49 -3.35 -12.70
N ASP A 320 5.56 -2.75 -13.88
CA ASP A 320 6.19 -1.45 -14.08
C ASP A 320 5.22 -0.33 -13.67
N LEU A 321 5.60 0.45 -12.66
CA LEU A 321 4.85 1.64 -12.26
C LEU A 321 5.52 2.94 -12.73
N ASN A 322 6.45 2.83 -13.68
CA ASN A 322 7.22 3.91 -14.29
C ASN A 322 8.05 4.71 -13.28
N LEU A 323 7.52 5.83 -12.78
CA LEU A 323 8.26 6.82 -12.02
C LEU A 323 7.49 7.21 -10.76
N PHE A 324 8.10 7.01 -9.60
CA PHE A 324 7.57 7.48 -8.32
C PHE A 324 8.46 8.58 -7.74
N GLN A 325 7.82 9.65 -7.30
CA GLN A 325 8.44 10.73 -6.55
C GLN A 325 8.20 10.52 -5.05
N HIS A 326 9.27 10.29 -4.30
CA HIS A 326 9.21 10.08 -2.84
C HIS A 326 9.91 11.21 -2.08
N PHE A 327 9.61 11.30 -0.79
CA PHE A 327 10.38 12.11 0.14
C PHE A 327 11.83 11.61 0.30
N PRO A 328 12.80 12.52 0.48
CA PRO A 328 14.13 12.14 0.95
C PRO A 328 14.04 11.39 2.28
N ARG A 329 14.77 10.28 2.40
CA ARG A 329 14.99 9.61 3.70
C ARG A 329 16.38 9.97 4.21
N ASP A 330 16.50 10.15 5.52
CA ASP A 330 17.77 10.39 6.22
C ASP A 330 18.69 9.16 6.14
N GLU A 331 20.01 9.37 6.34
CA GLU A 331 20.99 8.27 6.30
C GLU A 331 20.79 7.25 7.43
N GLY A 332 20.24 7.68 8.57
CA GLY A 332 19.89 6.81 9.69
C GLY A 332 18.86 5.73 9.32
N SER A 333 17.87 6.06 8.49
CA SER A 333 16.91 5.06 8.00
C SER A 333 17.56 4.05 7.04
N ALA A 334 18.55 4.46 6.25
CA ALA A 334 19.27 3.54 5.36
C ALA A 334 20.11 2.52 6.16
N ILE A 335 20.74 2.94 7.26
CA ILE A 335 21.50 2.04 8.15
C ILE A 335 20.56 1.00 8.79
N LYS A 336 19.36 1.39 9.21
CA LYS A 336 18.34 0.46 9.76
C LYS A 336 17.79 -0.55 8.77
N MET A 337 17.92 -0.31 7.46
CA MET A 337 17.53 -1.29 6.43
C MET A 337 18.64 -2.30 6.13
N ILE A 338 19.88 -2.01 6.54
CA ILE A 338 21.06 -2.87 6.33
C ILE A 338 21.33 -3.73 7.57
N LYS A 339 21.18 -3.15 8.76
CA LYS A 339 21.20 -3.86 10.04
C LYS A 339 19.96 -4.70 10.19
#